data_AF-A0A0N4V5Z0-F1
#
_entry.id   AF-A0A0N4V5Z0-F1
#
_cell.length_a   1.000
_cell.length_b   1.000
_cell.length_c   1.000
_cell.angle_alpha   90.00
_cell.angle_beta   90.00
_cell.angle_gamma   90.00
#
_symmetry.space_group_name_H-M   'P 1'
#
loop_
_entity.id
_entity.type
_entity.pdbx_description
1 polymer ?
#
loop_
_entity_poly.entity_id
_entity_poly.type
_entity_poly.pdbx_seq_one_letter_code
_entity_poly.pdbx_strand_id
1 'polypeptide(L)'
;MMVTQWLKKLFVGPKQAAEIDGAERVIVDSSALHCPICLGIFGTAPVILPCGHSFCGTCIRRLIENGSHISQDTLLSTYECALCKAKCSCDAKLVKNYVVEALLQSVCEIGLSDPVDVASNTRISLERSVKMVAEHEKEIYKLKRLVEEERKKSFMYISISFLFGTLLSLIFAVQVLDFFRLLW
;
A
#
# COMPACT_ATOMS: atom_id res chain seq x y z
N MET A 1 -30.03 5.73 -9.52
CA MET A 1 -29.07 6.77 -9.09
C MET A 1 -27.66 6.27 -8.75
N MET A 2 -27.42 4.97 -8.46
CA MET A 2 -26.07 4.50 -8.08
C MET A 2 -25.16 4.11 -9.27
N VAL A 3 -25.72 3.71 -10.41
CA VAL A 3 -24.93 3.26 -11.58
C VAL A 3 -24.19 4.44 -12.25
N THR A 4 -24.81 5.62 -12.29
CA THR A 4 -24.22 6.82 -12.91
C THR A 4 -23.06 7.39 -12.10
N GLN A 5 -23.04 7.18 -10.79
CA GLN A 5 -21.94 7.60 -9.90
C GLN A 5 -20.72 6.67 -10.03
N TRP A 6 -20.96 5.39 -10.34
CA TRP A 6 -19.91 4.40 -10.63
C TRP A 6 -19.27 4.63 -12.01
N LEU A 7 -20.08 4.95 -13.03
CA LEU A 7 -19.58 5.24 -14.38
C LEU A 7 -18.72 6.52 -14.45
N LYS A 8 -19.03 7.54 -13.64
CA LYS A 8 -18.16 8.73 -13.49
C LYS A 8 -16.76 8.42 -12.95
N LYS A 9 -16.60 7.31 -12.21
CA LYS A 9 -15.31 6.87 -11.68
C LYS A 9 -14.45 6.13 -12.72
N LEU A 10 -15.08 5.58 -13.77
CA LEU A 10 -14.43 4.82 -14.83
C LEU A 10 -14.09 5.67 -16.07
N PHE A 11 -14.80 6.77 -16.30
CA PHE A 11 -14.43 7.77 -17.30
C PHE A 11 -13.46 8.79 -16.68
N VAL A 12 -12.17 8.44 -16.65
CA VAL A 12 -11.11 9.45 -16.58
C VAL A 12 -11.18 10.21 -17.90
N GLY A 13 -11.93 11.32 -17.90
CA GLY A 13 -11.97 12.24 -19.03
C GLY A 13 -10.55 12.68 -19.42
N PRO A 14 -10.34 13.18 -20.65
CA PRO A 14 -9.05 13.69 -21.07
C PRO A 14 -8.56 14.66 -20.00
N LYS A 15 -7.40 14.38 -19.41
CA LYS A 15 -6.75 15.29 -18.47
C LYS A 15 -6.54 16.58 -19.24
N GLN A 16 -7.41 17.57 -19.02
CA GLN A 16 -7.18 18.93 -19.49
C GLN A 16 -5.78 19.26 -19.01
N ALA A 17 -4.88 19.59 -19.94
CA ALA A 17 -3.58 20.15 -19.59
C ALA A 17 -3.92 21.31 -18.67
N ALA A 18 -3.68 21.14 -17.37
CA ALA A 18 -4.07 22.12 -16.39
C ALA A 18 -3.47 23.45 -16.82
N GLU A 19 -4.24 24.52 -16.69
CA GLU A 19 -3.78 25.90 -16.87
C GLU A 19 -2.73 26.16 -15.78
N ILE A 20 -1.51 25.65 -15.99
CA ILE A 20 -0.35 25.78 -15.10
C ILE A 20 0.30 27.16 -15.32
N ASP A 21 -0.01 27.82 -16.45
CA ASP A 21 0.54 29.13 -16.77
C ASP A 21 0.08 30.17 -15.74
N GLY A 22 1.03 30.75 -15.01
CA GLY A 22 0.77 31.67 -13.90
C GLY A 22 0.46 31.04 -12.54
N ALA A 23 0.52 29.71 -12.40
CA ALA A 23 0.31 29.06 -11.11
C ALA A 23 1.50 29.26 -10.15
N GLU A 24 1.26 29.92 -9.01
CA GLU A 24 2.28 30.12 -7.97
C GLU A 24 2.67 28.81 -7.25
N ARG A 25 1.73 27.85 -7.14
CA ARG A 25 1.94 26.56 -6.47
C ARG A 25 1.28 25.42 -7.26
N VAL A 26 1.99 24.31 -7.42
CA VAL A 26 1.50 23.09 -8.07
C VAL A 26 1.59 21.92 -7.10
N ILE A 27 0.52 21.13 -7.00
CA ILE A 27 0.50 19.90 -6.18
C ILE A 27 0.79 18.72 -7.08
N VAL A 28 1.86 17.98 -6.77
CA VAL A 28 2.27 16.76 -7.47
C VAL A 28 2.09 15.57 -6.52
N ASP A 29 1.48 14.49 -7.01
CA ASP A 29 1.42 13.23 -6.26
C ASP A 29 2.85 12.67 -6.12
N SER A 30 3.28 12.42 -4.89
CA SER A 30 4.63 11.93 -4.62
C SER A 30 4.94 10.63 -5.37
N SER A 31 3.95 9.77 -5.61
CA SER A 31 4.13 8.51 -6.36
C SER A 31 4.69 8.71 -7.76
N ALA A 32 4.42 9.86 -8.39
CA ALA A 32 4.96 10.21 -9.71
C ALA A 32 6.49 10.43 -9.70
N LEU A 33 7.08 10.64 -8.52
CA LEU A 33 8.51 10.85 -8.31
C LEU A 33 9.23 9.59 -7.79
N HIS A 34 8.56 8.44 -7.76
CA HIS A 34 9.15 7.18 -7.31
C HIS A 34 9.54 6.28 -8.47
N CYS A 35 10.61 5.51 -8.28
CA CYS A 35 10.97 4.41 -9.16
C CYS A 35 9.92 3.29 -9.03
N PRO A 36 9.30 2.82 -10.12
CA PRO A 36 8.26 1.78 -10.06
C PRO A 36 8.80 0.39 -9.69
N ILE A 37 10.12 0.18 -9.71
CA ILE A 37 10.75 -1.10 -9.36
C ILE A 37 11.12 -1.15 -7.87
N CYS A 38 11.89 -0.17 -7.39
CA CYS A 38 12.33 -0.16 -5.99
C CYS A 38 11.43 0.64 -5.05
N LEU A 39 10.43 1.34 -5.59
CA LEU A 39 9.50 2.20 -4.84
C LEU A 39 10.19 3.28 -4.01
N GLY A 40 11.43 3.63 -4.34
CA GLY A 40 12.16 4.74 -3.74
C GLY A 40 12.02 6.01 -4.57
N ILE A 41 11.99 7.17 -3.91
CA ILE A 41 12.05 8.48 -4.57
C ILE A 41 13.32 8.54 -5.42
N PHE A 42 13.23 9.10 -6.63
CA PHE A 42 14.41 9.32 -7.46
C PHE A 42 15.36 10.32 -6.76
N GLY A 43 16.61 9.91 -6.52
CA GLY A 43 17.62 10.79 -5.90
C GLY A 43 18.43 11.62 -6.90
N THR A 44 18.39 11.26 -8.18
CA THR A 44 19.04 11.94 -9.32
C THR A 44 18.16 11.72 -10.55
N ALA A 45 18.46 12.40 -11.67
CA ALA A 45 17.72 12.19 -12.92
C ALA A 45 17.53 10.69 -13.25
N PRO A 46 16.29 10.18 -13.25
CA PRO A 46 16.03 8.81 -13.63
C PRO A 46 16.30 8.59 -15.12
N VAL A 47 16.50 7.33 -15.50
CA VAL A 47 16.68 6.92 -16.88
C VAL A 47 15.31 6.74 -17.52
N ILE A 48 15.09 7.38 -18.67
CA ILE A 48 13.88 7.24 -19.48
C ILE A 48 14.13 6.28 -20.65
N LEU A 49 13.23 5.31 -20.80
CA LEU A 49 13.27 4.36 -21.91
C LEU A 49 12.60 4.97 -23.15
N PRO A 50 12.84 4.41 -24.36
CA PRO A 50 12.15 4.83 -25.58
C PRO A 50 10.61 4.75 -25.49
N CYS A 51 10.08 3.88 -24.62
CA CYS A 51 8.65 3.79 -24.34
C CYS A 51 8.10 4.90 -23.41
N GLY A 52 8.96 5.81 -22.92
CA GLY A 52 8.59 6.96 -22.07
C GLY A 52 8.61 6.68 -20.56
N HIS A 53 8.68 5.42 -20.12
CA HIS A 53 8.75 5.09 -18.70
C HIS A 53 10.14 5.40 -18.11
N SER A 54 10.15 5.89 -16.87
CA SER A 54 11.36 6.30 -16.16
C SER A 54 11.65 5.42 -14.93
N PHE A 55 12.93 5.14 -14.68
CA PHE A 55 13.39 4.27 -13.60
C PHE A 55 14.73 4.75 -13.04
N CYS A 56 15.08 4.40 -11.81
CA CYS A 56 16.38 4.80 -11.26
C CYS A 56 17.52 4.03 -11.96
N GLY A 57 18.72 4.64 -12.01
CA GLY A 57 19.85 4.06 -12.74
C GLY A 57 20.24 2.65 -12.26
N THR A 58 20.11 2.38 -10.96
CA THR A 58 20.38 1.05 -10.39
C THR A 58 19.36 0.01 -10.85
N CYS A 59 18.07 0.35 -10.87
CA CYS A 59 17.03 -0.57 -11.33
C CYS A 59 17.12 -0.85 -12.82
N ILE A 60 17.51 0.12 -13.65
CA ILE A 60 17.71 -0.12 -15.09
C ILE A 60 18.88 -1.03 -15.37
N ARG A 61 20.03 -0.83 -14.71
CA ARG A 61 21.16 -1.74 -14.87
C ARG A 61 20.76 -3.17 -14.56
N ARG A 62 20.09 -3.40 -13.42
CA ARG A 62 19.58 -4.73 -13.05
C ARG A 62 18.55 -5.28 -14.03
N LEU A 63 17.67 -4.43 -14.58
CA LEU A 63 16.68 -4.85 -15.56
C LEU A 63 17.34 -5.32 -16.86
N ILE A 64 18.39 -4.62 -17.32
CA ILE A 64 19.15 -5.00 -18.51
C ILE A 64 19.95 -6.28 -18.22
N GLU A 65 20.70 -6.33 -17.13
CA GLU A 65 21.54 -7.47 -16.75
C GLU A 65 20.74 -8.78 -16.61
N ASN A 66 19.54 -8.71 -16.01
CA ASN A 66 18.74 -9.91 -15.74
C ASN A 66 17.70 -10.22 -16.83
N GLY A 67 17.34 -9.23 -17.64
CA GLY A 67 16.24 -9.32 -18.60
C GLY A 67 16.66 -9.32 -20.07
N SER A 68 17.96 -9.15 -20.36
CA SER A 68 18.46 -9.15 -21.73
C SER A 68 18.36 -10.53 -22.37
N HIS A 69 17.82 -10.57 -23.59
CA HIS A 69 17.82 -11.75 -24.45
C HIS A 69 18.04 -11.33 -25.91
N ILE A 70 18.61 -12.25 -26.70
CA ILE A 70 18.83 -12.01 -28.12
C ILE A 70 17.50 -12.14 -28.86
N SER A 71 17.11 -11.10 -29.56
CA SER A 71 15.93 -11.14 -30.43
C SER A 71 16.24 -11.89 -31.72
N GLN A 72 15.39 -12.86 -32.08
CA GLN A 72 15.57 -13.64 -33.32
C GLN A 72 15.42 -12.79 -34.58
N ASP A 73 14.61 -11.72 -34.53
CA ASP A 73 14.31 -10.89 -35.69
C ASP A 73 15.44 -9.92 -36.06
N THR A 74 16.25 -9.49 -35.09
CA THR A 74 17.28 -8.46 -35.32
C THR A 74 18.69 -8.85 -34.88
N LEU A 75 18.87 -10.05 -34.29
CA LEU A 75 20.10 -10.52 -33.65
C LEU A 75 20.67 -9.57 -32.56
N LEU A 76 19.92 -8.55 -32.16
CA LEU A 76 20.31 -7.60 -31.12
C LEU A 76 19.85 -8.08 -29.75
N SER A 77 20.66 -7.75 -28.74
CA SER A 77 20.30 -7.93 -27.34
C SER A 77 19.21 -6.92 -26.97
N THR A 78 18.08 -7.42 -26.48
CA THR A 78 16.91 -6.62 -26.10
C THR A 78 16.41 -7.01 -24.73
N TYR A 79 15.76 -6.07 -24.04
CA TYR A 79 15.08 -6.28 -22.76
C TYR A 79 13.69 -5.66 -22.80
N GLU A 80 12.83 -5.99 -21.84
CA GLU A 80 11.46 -5.47 -21.78
C GLU A 80 11.28 -4.42 -20.69
N CYS A 81 10.51 -3.37 -20.99
CA CYS A 81 10.09 -2.41 -19.98
C CYS A 81 9.24 -3.09 -18.89
N ALA A 82 9.58 -2.90 -17.62
CA ALA A 82 8.85 -3.51 -16.51
C ALA A 82 7.38 -3.05 -16.39
N LEU A 83 7.04 -1.88 -16.95
CA LEU A 83 5.69 -1.31 -16.89
C LEU A 83 4.81 -1.69 -18.08
N CYS A 84 5.30 -1.52 -19.31
CA CYS A 84 4.48 -1.71 -20.53
C CYS A 84 4.96 -2.86 -21.43
N LYS A 85 6.02 -3.58 -21.06
CA LYS A 85 6.60 -4.70 -21.83
C LYS A 85 7.12 -4.34 -23.22
N ALA A 86 7.21 -3.06 -23.56
CA ALA A 86 7.85 -2.62 -24.80
C ALA A 86 9.31 -3.13 -24.87
N LYS A 87 9.68 -3.72 -26.01
CA LYS A 87 11.04 -4.18 -26.29
C LYS A 87 11.97 -2.99 -26.46
N CYS A 88 13.08 -3.00 -25.74
CA CYS A 88 14.10 -1.97 -25.73
C CYS A 88 15.44 -2.60 -26.10
N SER A 89 16.26 -1.89 -26.89
CA SER A 89 17.61 -2.36 -27.24
C SER A 89 18.58 -2.13 -26.08
N CYS A 90 19.43 -3.11 -25.80
CA CYS A 90 20.51 -3.00 -24.82
C CYS A 90 21.62 -2.03 -25.26
N ASP A 91 21.81 -1.86 -26.57
CA ASP A 91 22.83 -0.96 -27.14
C ASP A 91 22.36 0.50 -27.19
N ALA A 92 21.07 0.74 -26.93
CA ALA A 92 20.53 2.09 -26.89
C ALA A 92 21.14 2.88 -25.74
N LYS A 93 21.63 4.09 -26.06
CA LYS A 93 22.12 5.03 -25.06
C LYS A 93 21.01 5.35 -24.06
N LEU A 94 21.27 5.08 -22.78
CA LEU A 94 20.35 5.43 -21.70
C LEU A 94 20.30 6.96 -21.54
N VAL A 95 19.10 7.52 -21.74
CA VAL A 95 18.85 8.96 -21.63
C VAL A 95 18.33 9.28 -20.23
N LYS A 96 18.77 10.40 -19.66
CA LYS A 96 18.30 10.91 -18.38
C LYS A 96 17.07 11.79 -18.55
N ASN A 97 16.12 11.68 -17.63
CA ASN A 97 14.94 12.52 -17.56
C ASN A 97 15.20 13.71 -16.62
N TYR A 98 15.74 14.79 -17.19
CA TYR A 98 16.07 16.01 -16.44
C TYR A 98 14.83 16.78 -15.97
N VAL A 99 13.65 16.55 -16.56
CA VAL A 99 12.41 17.17 -16.07
C VAL A 99 12.08 16.67 -14.67
N VAL A 100 12.22 15.36 -14.43
CA VAL A 100 12.00 14.79 -13.08
C VAL A 100 13.04 15.31 -12.09
N GLU A 101 14.30 15.45 -12.52
CA GLU A 101 15.36 16.04 -11.68
C GLU A 101 15.05 17.50 -11.31
N ALA A 102 14.60 18.31 -12.28
CA ALA A 102 14.19 19.68 -12.03
C ALA A 102 13.00 19.76 -11.05
N LEU A 103 11.99 18.90 -11.21
CA LEU A 103 10.86 18.83 -10.27
C LEU A 103 11.31 18.48 -8.85
N LEU A 104 12.23 17.52 -8.70
CA LEU A 104 12.79 17.16 -7.41
C LEU A 104 13.60 18.32 -6.80
N GLN A 105 14.35 19.05 -7.62
CA GLN A 105 15.10 20.21 -7.18
C GLN A 105 14.16 21.34 -6.71
N SER A 106 13.04 21.59 -7.39
CA SER A 106 12.03 22.56 -6.94
C SER A 106 11.38 22.15 -5.62
N VAL A 107 11.23 20.85 -5.34
CA VAL A 107 10.80 20.37 -4.02
C VAL A 107 11.89 20.60 -2.96
N CYS A 108 13.17 20.42 -3.30
CA CYS A 108 14.29 20.68 -2.40
C CYS A 108 14.53 22.18 -2.13
N GLU A 109 14.23 23.07 -3.07
CA GLU A 109 14.35 24.53 -2.91
C GLU A 109 13.29 25.12 -1.97
N ILE A 110 12.13 24.49 -1.84
CA ILE A 110 11.17 24.76 -0.76
C ILE A 110 11.77 24.39 0.62
N GLY A 111 12.79 23.53 0.66
CA GLY A 111 13.51 23.17 1.88
C GLY A 111 14.59 24.16 2.32
N LEU A 112 14.96 25.15 1.49
CA LEU A 112 16.09 26.05 1.75
C LEU A 112 15.80 27.55 1.58
N SER A 113 14.60 27.94 1.16
CA SER A 113 14.18 29.34 1.10
C SER A 113 13.26 29.69 2.28
N ASP A 114 13.85 30.38 3.26
CA ASP A 114 13.25 30.98 4.46
C ASP A 114 12.50 30.08 5.48
N PRO A 115 12.76 30.23 6.79
CA PRO A 115 12.24 29.36 7.86
C PRO A 115 10.73 29.51 8.17
N VAL A 116 9.93 30.05 7.25
CA VAL A 116 8.52 30.41 7.53
C VAL A 116 7.51 29.35 7.02
N ASP A 117 7.84 28.47 6.07
CA ASP A 117 6.82 27.57 5.49
C ASP A 117 7.17 26.06 5.48
N VAL A 118 8.38 25.65 5.88
CA VAL A 118 8.69 24.21 6.11
C VAL A 118 7.84 23.63 7.24
N ALA A 119 7.50 24.47 8.22
CA ALA A 119 6.60 24.10 9.31
C ALA A 119 5.19 23.79 8.81
N SER A 120 4.67 24.41 7.76
CA SER A 120 3.26 24.21 7.38
C SER A 120 3.01 22.84 6.73
N ASN A 121 3.85 22.43 5.78
CA ASN A 121 3.68 21.14 5.08
C ASN A 121 4.07 19.94 5.95
N THR A 122 5.13 20.05 6.74
CA THR A 122 5.47 19.02 7.73
C THR A 122 4.42 18.96 8.84
N ARG A 123 3.88 20.10 9.31
CA ARG A 123 2.77 20.13 10.27
C ARG A 123 1.48 19.58 9.68
N ILE A 124 1.14 19.85 8.42
CA ILE A 124 -0.06 19.28 7.77
C ILE A 124 0.10 17.77 7.58
N SER A 125 1.28 17.31 7.15
CA SER A 125 1.56 15.87 7.01
C SER A 125 1.57 15.15 8.36
N LEU A 126 2.16 15.78 9.39
CA LEU A 126 2.16 15.30 10.76
C LEU A 126 0.75 15.32 11.36
N GLU A 127 -0.04 16.38 11.17
CA GLU A 127 -1.43 16.47 11.63
C GLU A 127 -2.31 15.40 10.98
N ARG A 128 -2.14 15.13 9.69
CA ARG A 128 -2.83 14.02 9.01
C ARG A 128 -2.41 12.67 9.60
N SER A 129 -1.11 12.47 9.80
CA SER A 129 -0.56 11.24 10.37
C SER A 129 -1.03 11.02 11.81
N VAL A 130 -1.01 12.07 12.65
CA VAL A 130 -1.51 12.06 14.03
C VAL A 130 -3.01 11.81 14.07
N LYS A 131 -3.78 12.42 13.16
CA LYS A 131 -5.21 12.15 13.06
C LYS A 131 -5.49 10.71 12.69
N MET A 132 -4.75 10.14 11.73
CA MET A 132 -4.85 8.71 11.38
C MET A 132 -4.46 7.80 12.56
N VAL A 133 -3.41 8.15 13.33
CA VAL A 133 -3.01 7.41 14.52
C VAL A 133 -4.11 7.45 15.59
N ALA A 134 -4.67 8.62 15.89
CA ALA A 134 -5.76 8.76 16.86
C ALA A 134 -7.03 8.00 16.44
N GLU A 135 -7.30 7.93 15.13
CA GLU A 135 -8.44 7.19 14.57
C GLU A 135 -8.21 5.67 14.68
N HIS A 136 -6.99 5.21 14.36
CA HIS A 136 -6.59 3.83 14.59
C HIS A 136 -6.60 3.44 16.08
N GLU A 137 -6.18 4.31 16.98
CA GLU A 137 -6.25 4.06 18.43
C GLU A 137 -7.69 3.87 18.91
N LYS A 138 -8.64 4.66 18.39
CA LYS A 138 -10.07 4.48 18.67
C LYS A 138 -10.57 3.12 18.17
N GLU A 139 -10.18 2.71 16.97
CA GLU A 139 -10.54 1.38 16.44
C GLU A 139 -9.92 0.25 17.26
N ILE A 140 -8.64 0.38 17.67
CA ILE A 140 -7.99 -0.57 18.57
C ILE A 140 -8.76 -0.67 19.89
N TYR A 141 -9.19 0.45 20.47
CA TYR A 141 -9.97 0.45 21.70
C TYR A 141 -11.33 -0.25 21.52
N LYS A 142 -12.05 0.03 20.42
CA LYS A 142 -13.31 -0.66 20.09
C LYS A 142 -13.11 -2.16 19.95
N LEU A 143 -12.09 -2.57 19.19
CA LEU A 143 -11.76 -3.99 18.99
C LEU A 143 -11.41 -4.67 20.31
N LYS A 144 -10.60 -4.03 21.16
CA LYS A 144 -10.28 -4.56 22.51
C LYS A 144 -11.55 -4.79 23.34
N ARG A 145 -12.49 -3.84 23.31
CA ARG A 145 -13.77 -3.97 24.02
C ARG A 145 -14.61 -5.14 23.50
N LEU A 146 -14.68 -5.31 22.18
CA LEU A 146 -15.40 -6.43 21.55
C LEU A 146 -14.77 -7.78 21.92
N VAL A 147 -13.44 -7.88 21.83
CA VAL A 147 -12.69 -9.08 22.24
C VAL A 147 -12.94 -9.41 23.70
N GLU A 148 -12.97 -8.42 24.59
CA GLU A 148 -13.24 -8.65 26.01
C GLU A 148 -14.70 -9.08 26.27
N GLU A 149 -15.65 -8.56 25.51
CA GLU A 149 -17.05 -8.98 25.57
C GLU A 149 -17.23 -10.42 25.07
N GLU A 150 -16.61 -10.77 23.93
CA GLU A 150 -16.58 -12.14 23.44
C GLU A 150 -15.88 -13.08 24.42
N ARG A 151 -14.78 -12.65 25.04
CA ARG A 151 -14.08 -13.41 26.06
C ARG A 151 -14.98 -13.70 27.27
N LYS A 152 -15.77 -12.72 27.72
CA LYS A 152 -16.75 -12.90 28.81
C LYS A 152 -17.85 -13.88 28.41
N LYS A 153 -18.39 -13.78 27.18
CA LYS A 153 -19.40 -14.71 26.65
C LYS A 153 -18.83 -16.13 26.56
N SER A 154 -17.62 -16.28 26.03
CA SER A 154 -16.90 -17.56 25.97
C SER A 154 -16.69 -18.15 27.36
N PHE A 155 -16.24 -17.35 28.33
CA PHE A 155 -16.07 -17.80 29.70
C PHE A 155 -17.39 -18.24 30.35
N MET A 156 -18.46 -17.48 30.13
CA MET A 156 -19.80 -17.84 30.61
C MET A 156 -20.28 -19.15 29.99
N TYR A 157 -20.11 -19.34 28.67
CA TYR A 157 -20.46 -20.57 27.98
C TYR A 157 -19.67 -21.78 28.52
N ILE A 158 -18.35 -21.63 28.69
CA ILE A 158 -17.49 -22.68 29.28
C ILE A 158 -17.97 -23.06 30.68
N SER A 159 -18.31 -22.06 31.51
CA SER A 159 -18.84 -22.30 32.86
C SER A 159 -20.17 -23.06 32.83
N ILE A 160 -21.10 -22.67 31.96
CA ILE A 160 -22.38 -23.37 31.78
C ILE A 160 -22.17 -24.81 31.29
N SER A 161 -21.30 -25.02 30.30
CA SER A 161 -20.96 -26.36 29.79
C SER A 161 -20.36 -27.24 30.89
N PHE A 162 -19.52 -26.68 31.76
CA PHE A 162 -18.94 -27.43 32.89
C PHE A 162 -20.02 -27.86 33.90
N LEU A 163 -20.90 -26.95 34.31
CA LEU A 163 -22.00 -27.26 35.23
C LEU A 163 -22.92 -28.36 34.67
N PHE A 164 -23.29 -28.23 33.39
CA PHE A 164 -24.11 -29.24 32.71
C PHE A 164 -23.41 -30.61 32.68
N GLY A 165 -22.10 -30.65 32.41
CA GLY A 165 -21.29 -31.86 32.47
C GLY A 165 -21.28 -32.50 33.86
N THR A 166 -21.09 -31.70 34.91
CA THR A 166 -21.13 -32.22 36.30
C THR A 166 -22.49 -32.78 36.69
N LEU A 167 -23.58 -32.12 36.28
CA LEU A 167 -24.95 -32.59 36.54
C LEU A 167 -25.23 -33.93 35.84
N LEU A 168 -24.87 -34.05 34.56
CA LEU A 168 -25.01 -35.31 33.82
C LEU A 168 -24.22 -36.45 34.46
N SER A 169 -23.00 -36.17 34.91
CA SER A 169 -22.17 -37.16 35.61
C SER A 169 -22.81 -37.63 36.92
N LEU A 170 -23.40 -36.72 37.70
CA LEU A 170 -24.12 -37.06 38.94
C LEU A 170 -25.38 -37.89 38.66
N ILE A 171 -26.17 -37.52 37.66
CA ILE A 171 -27.37 -38.29 37.26
C ILE A 171 -26.98 -39.71 36.87
N PHE A 172 -25.94 -39.87 36.05
CA PHE A 172 -25.44 -41.17 35.65
C PHE A 172 -24.97 -42.00 36.86
N ALA A 173 -24.25 -41.39 37.81
CA ALA A 173 -23.81 -42.07 39.03
C ALA A 173 -24.99 -42.56 39.88
N VAL A 174 -26.04 -41.75 40.06
CA VAL A 174 -27.26 -42.15 40.79
C VAL A 174 -27.96 -43.31 40.08
N GLN A 175 -28.13 -43.23 38.75
CA GLN A 175 -28.73 -44.31 37.98
C GLN A 175 -27.96 -45.63 38.11
N VAL A 176 -26.62 -45.56 38.12
CA VAL A 176 -25.77 -46.74 38.33
C VAL A 176 -25.93 -47.29 39.76
N LEU A 177 -25.95 -46.42 40.78
CA LEU A 177 -26.14 -46.84 42.18
C LEU A 177 -27.52 -47.47 42.42
N ASP A 178 -28.58 -46.90 41.85
CA ASP A 178 -29.94 -47.44 41.92
C ASP A 178 -30.04 -48.79 41.21
N PHE A 179 -29.37 -48.95 40.06
CA PHE A 179 -29.26 -50.22 39.36
C PHE A 179 -28.60 -51.29 40.23
N PHE A 180 -27.49 -50.97 40.91
CA PHE A 180 -26.83 -51.89 41.84
C PHE A 180 -27.70 -52.21 43.07
N ARG A 181 -28.49 -51.26 43.60
CA ARG A 181 -29.45 -51.51 44.69
C ARG A 181 -30.61 -52.42 44.30
N LEU A 182 -31.01 -52.44 43.02
CA LEU A 182 -32.07 -53.33 42.53
C LEU A 182 -31.56 -54.75 42.24
N LEU A 183 -30.25 -54.92 42.08
CA LEU A 183 -29.59 -56.19 41.77
C LEU A 183 -29.11 -56.98 42.99
N TRP A 184 -29.13 -56.37 44.18
CA TRP A 184 -28.69 -56.97 45.44
C TRP A 184 -29.71 -56.77 46.56
#